data_AF-A0AAT9HHC5-F1
#
_entry.id   AF-A0AAT9HHC5-F1
#
_cell.length_a   1.000
_cell.length_b   1.000
_cell.length_c   1.000
_cell.angle_alpha   90.00
_cell.angle_beta   90.00
_cell.angle_gamma   90.00
#
_symmetry.space_group_name_H-M   'P 1'
#
loop_
_entity.id
_entity.type
_entity.pdbx_description
1 polymer ?
#
loop_
_entity_poly.entity_id
_entity_poly.type
_entity_poly.pdbx_seq_one_letter_code
_entity_poly.pdbx_strand_id
1 'polypeptide(L)'
;MRRYAGELPGARAAVLTRLWRGLTHEPLPWIVRRETDSDGLILRLADGRRLCGPRADPYATAAYVTAVRLDEAVYDDPARLMTELAVPHSEVFAVELGHSVASLALSRAGGEHTREWPDRDWEWERRVVDGHPFHPNCRSRPGFSVADQLAYGPEHGPVVELGLLPVPEAGCLVTGVWPKWLREPGRVVVPVHPWQAAHVLKRTGERGSRRIR
;
A
#
# COMPACT_ATOMS: atom_id res chain seq x y z
N MET A 1 -6.83 -14.28 13.07
CA MET A 1 -7.93 -13.31 13.26
C MET A 1 -7.76 -12.40 14.47
N ARG A 2 -7.47 -12.89 15.69
CA ARG A 2 -7.31 -12.00 16.88
C ARG A 2 -6.19 -10.94 16.73
N ARG A 3 -4.99 -11.31 16.23
CA ARG A 3 -3.90 -10.35 15.98
C ARG A 3 -4.30 -9.26 14.98
N TYR A 4 -4.81 -9.66 13.81
CA TYR A 4 -5.32 -8.75 12.78
C TYR A 4 -6.36 -7.74 13.33
N ALA A 5 -7.36 -8.24 14.06
CA ALA A 5 -8.39 -7.37 14.64
C ALA A 5 -7.80 -6.38 15.66
N GLY A 6 -6.76 -6.77 16.40
CA GLY A 6 -6.03 -5.90 17.31
C GLY A 6 -5.25 -4.79 16.60
N GLU A 7 -4.77 -5.03 15.38
CA GLU A 7 -4.00 -4.05 14.60
C GLU A 7 -4.87 -3.04 13.84
N LEU A 8 -6.16 -3.33 13.63
CA LEU A 8 -7.07 -2.49 12.85
C LEU A 8 -7.16 -1.03 13.36
N PRO A 9 -7.34 -0.75 14.66
CA PRO A 9 -7.38 0.62 15.15
C PRO A 9 -6.09 1.40 14.86
N GLY A 10 -4.93 0.76 15.08
CA GLY A 10 -3.64 1.36 14.80
C GLY A 10 -3.39 1.58 13.30
N ALA A 11 -3.86 0.67 12.44
CA ALA A 11 -3.76 0.80 11.00
C ALA A 11 -4.65 1.94 10.47
N ARG A 12 -5.88 2.06 10.98
CA ARG A 12 -6.78 3.18 10.69
C ARG A 12 -6.16 4.51 11.07
N ALA A 13 -5.66 4.64 12.30
CA ALA A 13 -5.01 5.88 12.75
C ALA A 13 -3.79 6.26 11.90
N ALA A 14 -3.00 5.28 11.46
CA ALA A 14 -1.85 5.51 10.60
C ALA A 14 -2.25 6.00 9.20
N VAL A 15 -3.23 5.38 8.57
CA VAL A 15 -3.77 5.82 7.27
C VAL A 15 -4.46 7.18 7.40
N LEU A 16 -5.27 7.38 8.45
CA LEU A 16 -5.96 8.63 8.71
C LEU A 16 -4.99 9.78 8.97
N THR A 17 -3.89 9.54 9.67
CA THR A 17 -2.83 10.55 9.87
C THR A 17 -2.23 11.01 8.54
N ARG A 18 -1.99 10.08 7.61
CA ARG A 18 -1.44 10.37 6.29
C ARG A 18 -2.47 11.08 5.40
N LEU A 19 -3.73 10.65 5.46
CA LEU A 19 -4.84 11.31 4.77
C LEU A 19 -5.02 12.75 5.27
N TRP A 20 -5.08 12.95 6.59
CA TRP A 20 -5.23 14.26 7.23
C TRP A 20 -4.11 15.22 6.85
N ARG A 21 -2.87 14.74 6.78
CA ARG A 21 -1.73 15.54 6.27
C ARG A 21 -1.97 15.99 4.84
N GLY A 22 -2.36 15.07 3.94
CA GLY A 22 -2.67 15.41 2.55
C GLY A 22 -3.77 16.47 2.46
N LEU A 23 -4.88 16.28 3.18
CA LEU A 23 -5.97 17.26 3.24
C LEU A 23 -5.50 18.64 3.74
N THR A 24 -4.60 18.64 4.72
CA THR A 24 -4.07 19.86 5.32
C THR A 24 -3.11 20.62 4.42
N HIS A 25 -2.23 19.93 3.69
CA HIS A 25 -1.12 20.60 2.99
C HIS A 25 -1.27 20.65 1.47
N GLU A 26 -2.06 19.75 0.86
CA GLU A 26 -2.22 19.71 -0.59
C GLU A 26 -3.24 20.77 -1.08
N PRO A 27 -3.03 21.37 -2.27
CA PRO A 27 -3.90 22.41 -2.82
C PRO A 27 -5.18 21.81 -3.44
N LEU A 28 -5.99 21.12 -2.62
CA LEU A 28 -7.24 20.51 -3.05
C LEU A 28 -8.30 21.59 -3.32
N PRO A 29 -8.90 21.64 -4.54
CA PRO A 29 -9.73 22.76 -4.97
C PRO A 29 -11.05 22.90 -4.19
N TRP A 30 -11.49 21.83 -3.52
CA TRP A 30 -12.69 21.81 -2.69
C TRP A 30 -12.42 22.17 -1.22
N ILE A 31 -11.17 22.48 -0.85
CA ILE A 31 -10.81 23.03 0.46
C ILE A 31 -10.53 24.52 0.29
N VAL A 32 -11.50 25.34 0.70
CA VAL A 32 -11.49 26.79 0.42
C VAL A 32 -10.73 27.60 1.49
N ARG A 33 -10.63 27.09 2.72
CA ARG A 33 -9.91 27.77 3.80
C ARG A 33 -9.38 26.78 4.82
N ARG A 34 -8.26 27.14 5.45
CA ARG A 34 -7.61 26.42 6.54
C ARG A 34 -7.44 27.38 7.70
N GLU A 35 -7.99 27.05 8.86
CA GLU A 35 -8.00 27.89 10.06
C GLU A 35 -7.44 27.09 11.24
N THR A 36 -6.48 27.66 11.96
CA THR A 36 -5.90 27.05 13.16
C THR A 36 -6.45 27.75 14.40
N ASP A 37 -6.82 26.98 15.43
CA ASP A 37 -7.18 27.49 16.75
C ASP A 37 -6.37 26.80 17.86
N SER A 38 -6.74 26.99 19.12
CA SER A 38 -6.09 26.34 20.27
C SER A 38 -6.24 24.82 20.26
N ASP A 39 -7.30 24.30 19.62
CA ASP A 39 -7.76 22.92 19.77
C ASP A 39 -7.40 22.07 18.54
N GLY A 40 -7.05 22.70 17.41
CA GLY A 40 -6.62 21.97 16.22
C GLY A 40 -6.59 22.80 14.94
N LEU A 41 -7.02 22.16 13.86
CA LEU A 41 -7.11 22.70 12.52
C LEU A 41 -8.52 22.43 11.96
N ILE A 42 -9.08 23.46 11.32
CA ILE A 42 -10.38 23.45 10.66
C ILE A 42 -10.16 23.66 9.17
N LEU A 43 -10.62 22.73 8.36
CA LEU A 43 -10.70 22.82 6.90
C LEU A 43 -12.14 23.20 6.53
N ARG A 44 -12.33 24.34 5.88
CA ARG A 44 -13.62 24.72 5.31
C ARG A 44 -13.73 24.15 3.90
N LEU A 45 -14.80 23.41 3.65
CA LEU A 45 -15.06 22.79 2.36
C LEU A 45 -15.90 23.74 1.49
N ALA A 46 -15.80 23.59 0.17
CA ALA A 46 -16.51 24.42 -0.80
C ALA A 46 -18.05 24.30 -0.70
N ASP A 47 -18.55 23.18 -0.16
CA ASP A 47 -19.96 22.92 0.07
C ASP A 47 -20.49 23.47 1.41
N GLY A 48 -19.65 24.18 2.17
CA GLY A 48 -19.99 24.81 3.45
C GLY A 48 -19.73 23.95 4.68
N ARG A 49 -19.43 22.66 4.53
CA ARG A 49 -19.10 21.77 5.65
C ARG A 49 -17.74 22.09 6.27
N ARG A 50 -17.54 21.65 7.50
CA ARG A 50 -16.30 21.86 8.28
C ARG A 50 -15.67 20.54 8.65
N LEU A 51 -14.43 20.31 8.24
CA LEU A 51 -13.64 19.16 8.68
C LEU A 51 -12.61 19.60 9.72
N CYS A 52 -12.72 19.09 10.93
CA CYS A 52 -11.87 19.44 12.07
C CYS A 52 -11.00 18.25 12.48
N GLY A 53 -9.75 18.53 12.84
CA GLY A 53 -8.81 17.52 13.34
C GLY A 53 -7.67 18.15 14.12
N PRO A 54 -6.74 17.35 14.65
CA PRO A 54 -5.56 17.87 15.34
C PRO A 54 -4.69 18.70 14.39
N ARG A 55 -3.79 19.53 14.92
CA ARG A 55 -2.80 20.21 14.09
C ARG A 55 -1.97 19.18 13.31
N ALA A 56 -1.87 19.34 12.00
CA ALA A 56 -1.05 18.47 11.19
C ALA A 56 0.42 18.86 11.32
N ASP A 57 1.23 17.98 11.89
CA ASP A 57 2.69 18.06 11.80
C ASP A 57 3.12 17.54 10.41
N PRO A 58 3.73 18.38 9.56
CA PRO A 58 4.16 17.99 8.22
C PRO A 58 5.33 17.00 8.23
N TYR A 59 6.06 16.83 9.34
CA TYR A 59 7.25 15.97 9.45
C TYR A 59 7.06 14.73 10.31
N ALA A 60 6.04 14.68 11.18
CA ALA A 60 5.76 13.51 12.01
C ALA A 60 5.62 12.25 11.14
N THR A 61 6.16 11.11 11.55
CA THR A 61 5.99 9.83 10.82
C THR A 61 5.12 8.83 11.59
N ALA A 62 4.94 9.06 12.89
CA ALA A 62 4.06 8.27 13.75
C ALA A 62 2.58 8.59 13.50
N ALA A 63 1.71 7.62 13.76
CA ALA A 63 0.27 7.82 13.78
C ALA A 63 -0.14 8.60 15.04
N TYR A 64 -0.91 9.67 14.87
CA TYR A 64 -1.45 10.47 16.00
C TYR A 64 -2.89 10.92 15.79
N VAL A 65 -3.42 10.85 14.56
CA VAL A 65 -4.83 11.15 14.27
C VAL A 65 -5.64 9.88 14.45
N THR A 66 -6.39 9.81 15.56
CA THR A 66 -7.28 8.68 15.85
C THR A 66 -8.69 8.89 15.31
N ALA A 67 -9.11 10.15 15.17
CA ALA A 67 -10.37 10.53 14.52
C ALA A 67 -10.30 11.99 14.03
N VAL A 68 -11.19 12.33 13.10
CA VAL A 68 -11.52 13.70 12.68
C VAL A 68 -13.03 13.90 12.74
N ARG A 69 -13.49 15.14 12.75
CA ARG A 69 -14.92 15.47 12.81
C ARG A 69 -15.34 16.23 11.56
N LEU A 70 -16.32 15.71 10.82
CA LEU A 70 -17.00 16.43 9.75
C LEU A 70 -18.32 16.95 10.30
N ASP A 71 -18.42 18.26 10.47
CA ASP A 71 -19.47 18.96 11.21
C ASP A 71 -19.67 18.38 12.62
N GLU A 72 -20.75 17.61 12.84
CA GLU A 72 -21.07 16.95 14.11
C GLU A 72 -20.63 15.48 14.16
N ALA A 73 -20.32 14.86 13.01
CA ALA A 73 -20.03 13.44 12.90
C ALA A 73 -18.53 13.14 13.03
N VAL A 74 -18.19 12.14 13.85
CA VAL A 74 -16.81 11.70 14.08
C VAL A 74 -16.45 10.51 13.19
N TYR A 75 -15.27 10.57 12.58
CA TYR A 75 -14.73 9.55 11.68
C TYR A 75 -13.35 9.09 12.14
N ASP A 76 -13.24 7.81 12.51
CA ASP A 76 -11.98 7.10 12.79
C ASP A 76 -11.54 6.21 11.59
N ASP A 77 -12.46 5.93 10.67
CA ASP A 77 -12.23 5.15 9.46
C ASP A 77 -12.01 6.08 8.26
N PRO A 78 -10.81 6.09 7.65
CA PRO A 78 -10.49 6.98 6.54
C PRO A 78 -11.33 6.70 5.29
N ALA A 79 -11.75 5.44 5.05
CA ALA A 79 -12.60 5.11 3.90
C ALA A 79 -14.01 5.67 4.08
N ARG A 80 -14.56 5.59 5.30
CA ARG A 80 -15.87 6.18 5.61
C ARG A 80 -15.83 7.71 5.53
N LEU A 81 -14.78 8.33 6.06
CA LEU A 81 -14.57 9.77 5.91
C LEU A 81 -14.57 10.17 4.43
N MET A 82 -13.78 9.48 3.61
CA MET A 82 -13.65 9.83 2.20
C MET A 82 -14.96 9.63 1.43
N THR A 83 -15.72 8.57 1.76
CA THR A 83 -17.07 8.34 1.22
C THR A 83 -18.00 9.51 1.57
N GLU A 84 -18.00 9.95 2.83
CA GLU A 84 -18.85 11.04 3.30
C GLU A 84 -18.46 12.39 2.68
N LEU A 85 -17.17 12.65 2.48
CA LEU A 85 -16.73 13.87 1.81
C LEU A 85 -17.33 13.97 0.40
N ALA A 86 -17.62 12.86 -0.29
CA ALA A 86 -18.36 12.83 -1.55
C ALA A 86 -17.81 13.77 -2.65
N VAL A 87 -16.50 14.03 -2.62
CA VAL A 87 -15.79 14.83 -3.61
C VAL A 87 -15.48 13.98 -4.86
N PRO A 88 -15.06 14.58 -5.99
CA PRO A 88 -14.73 13.82 -7.19
C PRO A 88 -13.75 12.66 -6.93
N HIS A 89 -14.04 11.48 -7.47
CA HIS A 89 -13.27 10.24 -7.32
C HIS A 89 -13.16 9.67 -5.89
N SER A 90 -13.91 10.23 -4.93
CA SER A 90 -13.90 9.78 -3.53
C SER A 90 -14.27 8.31 -3.35
N GLU A 91 -15.19 7.77 -4.15
CA GLU A 91 -15.61 6.36 -4.04
C GLU A 91 -14.45 5.39 -4.30
N VAL A 92 -13.72 5.57 -5.40
CA VAL A 92 -12.56 4.74 -5.75
C VAL A 92 -11.46 4.93 -4.72
N PHE A 93 -11.20 6.17 -4.30
CA PHE A 93 -10.18 6.46 -3.30
C PHE A 93 -10.54 5.87 -1.93
N ALA A 94 -11.81 5.87 -1.52
CA ALA A 94 -12.29 5.24 -0.30
C ALA A 94 -12.02 3.73 -0.31
N VAL A 95 -12.23 3.05 -1.44
CA VAL A 95 -11.88 1.63 -1.60
C VAL A 95 -10.38 1.40 -1.41
N GLU A 96 -9.53 2.24 -2.01
CA GLU A 96 -8.08 2.15 -1.86
C GLU A 96 -7.61 2.41 -0.42
N LEU A 97 -8.23 3.37 0.28
CA LEU A 97 -7.98 3.64 1.69
C LEU A 97 -8.36 2.44 2.55
N GLY A 98 -9.51 1.82 2.27
CA GLY A 98 -9.96 0.59 2.93
C GLY A 98 -8.98 -0.56 2.72
N HIS A 99 -8.50 -0.77 1.49
CA HIS A 99 -7.46 -1.75 1.18
C HIS A 99 -6.14 -1.43 1.89
N SER A 100 -5.74 -0.16 1.97
CA SER A 100 -4.54 0.28 2.69
C SER A 100 -4.63 -0.06 4.17
N VAL A 101 -5.75 0.26 4.83
CA VAL A 101 -5.99 -0.08 6.25
C VAL A 101 -5.95 -1.59 6.47
N ALA A 102 -6.69 -2.35 5.65
CA ALA A 102 -6.76 -3.80 5.80
C ALA A 102 -5.38 -4.46 5.58
N SER A 103 -4.65 -4.03 4.55
CA SER A 103 -3.34 -4.58 4.24
C SER A 103 -2.31 -4.19 5.32
N LEU A 104 -2.33 -2.95 5.80
CA LEU A 104 -1.45 -2.51 6.89
C LEU A 104 -1.70 -3.28 8.20
N ALA A 105 -2.97 -3.50 8.56
CA ALA A 105 -3.32 -4.31 9.72
C ALA A 105 -2.81 -5.76 9.56
N LEU A 106 -2.88 -6.31 8.34
CA LEU A 106 -2.32 -7.63 8.03
C LEU A 106 -0.79 -7.64 8.15
N SER A 107 -0.09 -6.65 7.59
CA SER A 107 1.36 -6.50 7.66
C SER A 107 1.84 -6.46 9.11
N ARG A 108 1.21 -5.63 9.96
CA ARG A 108 1.55 -5.51 11.38
C ARG A 108 1.24 -6.78 12.18
N ALA A 109 0.13 -7.46 11.87
CA ALA A 109 -0.26 -8.69 12.56
C ALA A 109 0.68 -9.88 12.26
N GLY A 110 1.39 -9.82 11.13
CA GLY A 110 2.29 -10.86 10.65
C GLY A 110 3.69 -10.84 11.25
N GLY A 111 4.09 -9.77 11.95
CA GLY A 111 5.48 -9.58 12.37
C GLY A 111 5.67 -9.45 13.88
N GLU A 112 6.64 -10.20 14.42
CA GLU A 112 7.40 -9.79 15.60
C GLU A 112 8.72 -9.25 15.08
N HIS A 113 8.88 -7.92 15.09
CA HIS A 113 10.11 -7.30 14.60
C HIS A 113 11.12 -7.21 15.75
N THR A 114 12.20 -7.96 15.62
CA THR A 114 13.34 -7.82 16.54
C THR A 114 13.91 -6.41 16.43
N ARG A 115 14.39 -5.88 17.54
CA ARG A 115 15.14 -4.60 17.55
C ARG A 115 16.60 -4.78 17.14
N GLU A 116 17.04 -6.02 16.99
CA GLU A 116 18.39 -6.38 16.57
C GLU A 116 18.62 -5.96 15.12
N TRP A 117 19.85 -5.55 14.79
CA TRP A 117 20.21 -5.25 13.41
C TRP A 117 20.14 -6.53 12.55
N PRO A 118 19.62 -6.46 11.32
CA PRO A 118 19.67 -7.60 10.43
C PRO A 118 21.09 -7.87 9.91
N ASP A 119 21.37 -9.15 9.66
CA ASP A 119 22.67 -9.61 9.16
C ASP A 119 22.75 -9.53 7.62
N ARG A 120 21.59 -9.53 6.94
CA ARG A 120 21.50 -9.55 5.48
C ARG A 120 20.68 -8.39 4.96
N ASP A 121 21.10 -7.79 3.84
CA ASP A 121 20.44 -6.61 3.28
C ASP A 121 18.95 -6.80 3.00
N TRP A 122 18.53 -7.98 2.50
CA TRP A 122 17.11 -8.24 2.21
C TRP A 122 16.24 -8.30 3.47
N GLU A 123 16.81 -8.48 4.65
CA GLU A 123 16.06 -8.43 5.91
C GLU A 123 15.65 -6.99 6.23
N TRP A 124 16.39 -5.96 5.78
CA TRP A 124 15.97 -4.57 5.85
C TRP A 124 14.71 -4.32 5.02
N GLU A 125 14.68 -4.83 3.79
CA GLU A 125 13.53 -4.69 2.89
C GLU A 125 12.23 -5.25 3.50
N ARG A 126 12.34 -6.35 4.25
CA ARG A 126 11.20 -6.97 4.95
C ARG A 126 10.70 -6.17 6.16
N ARG A 127 11.54 -5.30 6.74
CA ARG A 127 11.20 -4.52 7.95
C ARG A 127 10.41 -3.26 7.66
N VAL A 128 10.31 -2.87 6.39
CA VAL A 128 9.35 -1.83 6.00
C VAL A 128 7.97 -2.45 6.08
N VAL A 129 7.25 -2.21 7.18
CA VAL A 129 5.90 -2.75 7.46
C VAL A 129 4.82 -1.71 7.19
N ASP A 130 5.08 -0.46 7.53
CA ASP A 130 4.12 0.64 7.40
C ASP A 130 4.01 1.25 6.00
N GLY A 131 4.99 0.96 5.13
CA GLY A 131 5.08 1.52 3.79
C GLY A 131 5.52 2.99 3.82
N HIS A 132 5.15 3.75 2.79
CA HIS A 132 5.54 5.15 2.70
C HIS A 132 4.93 5.98 3.86
N PRO A 133 5.75 6.70 4.65
CA PRO A 133 5.26 7.36 5.87
C PRO A 133 4.27 8.52 5.64
N PHE A 134 4.10 8.98 4.39
CA PHE A 134 3.34 10.17 4.02
C PHE A 134 2.17 9.87 3.07
N HIS A 135 2.09 8.65 2.51
CA HIS A 135 1.06 8.31 1.53
C HIS A 135 -0.09 7.54 2.21
N PRO A 136 -1.35 7.99 2.11
CA PRO A 136 -2.46 7.28 2.78
C PRO A 136 -2.71 5.88 2.21
N ASN A 137 -2.42 5.66 0.93
CA ASN A 137 -2.46 4.34 0.31
C ASN A 137 -1.13 3.56 0.45
N CYS A 138 -0.37 3.78 1.53
CA CYS A 138 0.96 3.20 1.73
C CYS A 138 1.03 1.67 1.61
N ARG A 139 -0.12 0.98 1.76
CA ARG A 139 -0.24 -0.48 1.61
C ARG A 139 -1.38 -0.93 0.69
N SER A 140 -1.92 -0.03 -0.13
CA SER A 140 -2.88 -0.45 -1.15
C SER A 140 -2.16 -1.17 -2.30
N ARG A 141 -2.59 -2.40 -2.62
CA ARG A 141 -2.11 -3.17 -3.77
C ARG A 141 -3.33 -3.61 -4.59
N PRO A 142 -3.89 -2.74 -5.46
CA PRO A 142 -5.08 -3.08 -6.24
C PRO A 142 -4.92 -4.40 -7.00
N GLY A 143 -5.94 -5.24 -6.94
CA GLY A 143 -5.94 -6.57 -7.57
C GLY A 143 -5.39 -7.70 -6.69
N PHE A 144 -4.72 -7.42 -5.57
CA PHE A 144 -4.29 -8.46 -4.63
C PHE A 144 -5.44 -8.89 -3.72
N SER A 145 -5.64 -10.21 -3.61
CA SER A 145 -6.38 -10.81 -2.51
C SER A 145 -5.55 -10.84 -1.22
N VAL A 146 -6.18 -11.18 -0.09
CA VAL A 146 -5.46 -11.46 1.16
C VAL A 146 -4.42 -12.57 0.99
N ALA A 147 -4.73 -13.60 0.19
CA ALA A 147 -3.80 -14.69 -0.08
C ALA A 147 -2.59 -14.19 -0.89
N ASP A 148 -2.80 -13.31 -1.86
CA ASP A 148 -1.71 -12.70 -2.63
C ASP A 148 -0.82 -11.81 -1.75
N GLN A 149 -1.42 -11.05 -0.83
CA GLN A 149 -0.66 -10.27 0.14
C GLN A 149 0.29 -11.15 0.94
N LEU A 150 -0.19 -12.27 1.48
CA LEU A 150 0.63 -13.20 2.27
C LEU A 150 1.67 -13.94 1.41
N ALA A 151 1.32 -14.29 0.17
CA ALA A 151 2.19 -15.05 -0.72
C ALA A 151 3.31 -14.21 -1.34
N TYR A 152 3.09 -12.90 -1.52
CA TYR A 152 3.99 -12.05 -2.32
C TYR A 152 4.43 -10.75 -1.64
N GLY A 153 3.80 -10.37 -0.51
CA GLY A 153 4.17 -9.18 0.23
C GLY A 153 5.50 -9.34 0.98
N PRO A 154 6.50 -8.49 0.76
CA PRO A 154 7.82 -8.63 1.40
C PRO A 154 7.75 -8.61 2.94
N GLU A 155 6.82 -7.86 3.52
CA GLU A 155 6.60 -7.79 4.97
C GLU A 155 6.25 -9.15 5.61
N HIS A 156 5.73 -10.10 4.82
CA HIS A 156 5.40 -11.44 5.26
C HIS A 156 6.55 -12.44 5.05
N GLY A 157 7.62 -12.01 4.39
CA GLY A 157 8.80 -12.82 4.16
C GLY A 157 8.71 -14.03 3.23
N PRO A 158 7.85 -14.04 2.21
CA PRO A 158 7.83 -15.15 1.27
C PRO A 158 9.14 -15.17 0.47
N VAL A 159 9.60 -16.38 0.16
CA VAL A 159 10.54 -16.60 -0.94
C VAL A 159 9.70 -16.95 -2.16
N VAL A 160 9.76 -16.10 -3.18
CA VAL A 160 8.93 -16.24 -4.39
C VAL A 160 9.75 -16.81 -5.53
N GLU A 161 9.46 -18.06 -5.89
CA GLU A 161 10.03 -18.68 -7.08
C GLU A 161 9.42 -18.08 -8.35
N LEU A 162 10.28 -17.62 -9.27
CA LEU A 162 9.84 -17.05 -10.55
C LEU A 162 9.53 -18.15 -11.57
N GLY A 163 8.47 -17.96 -12.34
CA GLY A 163 8.19 -18.78 -13.51
C GLY A 163 9.14 -18.41 -14.66
N LEU A 164 9.55 -19.37 -15.48
CA LEU A 164 10.43 -19.13 -16.62
C LEU A 164 9.63 -19.25 -17.93
N LEU A 165 9.48 -18.14 -18.65
CA LEU A 165 8.65 -18.07 -19.84
C LEU A 165 9.49 -17.92 -21.12
N PRO A 166 9.55 -18.94 -21.99
CA PRO A 166 10.25 -18.83 -23.26
C PRO A 166 9.40 -18.10 -24.31
N VAL A 167 9.88 -16.94 -24.75
CA VAL A 167 9.23 -16.06 -25.73
C VAL A 167 10.04 -16.00 -27.04
N PRO A 168 9.40 -15.92 -28.22
CA PRO A 168 10.13 -15.82 -29.49
C PRO A 168 11.06 -14.62 -29.52
N GLU A 169 12.33 -14.84 -29.86
CA GLU A 169 13.33 -13.78 -29.85
C GLU A 169 12.99 -12.65 -30.84
N ALA A 170 12.44 -12.99 -32.01
CA ALA A 170 12.02 -12.02 -33.02
C ALA A 170 10.94 -11.03 -32.53
N GLY A 171 10.21 -11.37 -31.46
CA GLY A 171 9.21 -10.50 -30.83
C GLY A 171 9.72 -9.73 -29.62
N CYS A 172 11.01 -9.85 -29.28
CA CYS A 172 11.60 -9.24 -28.08
C CYS A 172 12.50 -8.06 -28.44
N LEU A 173 12.34 -6.96 -27.72
CA LEU A 173 13.36 -5.92 -27.64
C LEU A 173 14.29 -6.25 -26.46
N VAL A 174 15.55 -6.55 -26.75
CA VAL A 174 16.56 -6.86 -25.73
C VAL A 174 17.68 -5.83 -25.81
N THR A 175 17.98 -5.19 -24.69
CA THR A 175 19.09 -4.23 -24.56
C THR A 175 20.14 -4.77 -23.59
N GLY A 176 21.42 -4.52 -23.89
CA GLY A 176 22.54 -5.03 -23.10
C GLY A 176 22.77 -6.54 -23.23
N VAL A 177 23.43 -7.14 -22.24
CA VAL A 177 23.78 -8.57 -22.23
C VAL A 177 22.72 -9.37 -21.49
N TRP A 178 21.93 -10.14 -22.22
CA TRP A 178 20.99 -11.08 -21.60
C TRP A 178 21.70 -12.37 -21.16
N PRO A 179 21.44 -12.90 -19.95
CA PRO A 179 22.14 -14.08 -19.45
C PRO A 179 21.99 -15.30 -20.35
N LYS A 180 23.09 -15.99 -20.62
CA LYS A 180 23.09 -17.17 -21.52
C LYS A 180 22.19 -18.30 -21.02
N TRP A 181 22.07 -18.45 -19.70
CA TRP A 181 21.20 -19.46 -19.07
C TRP A 181 19.70 -19.12 -19.18
N LEU A 182 19.36 -17.89 -19.59
CA LEU A 182 18.02 -17.45 -19.93
C LEU A 182 17.80 -17.32 -21.45
N ARG A 183 18.50 -18.14 -22.23
CA ARG A 183 18.32 -18.25 -23.69
C ARG A 183 18.09 -19.69 -24.09
N GLU A 184 17.23 -19.87 -25.07
CA GLU A 184 16.99 -21.12 -25.80
C GLU A 184 17.11 -20.82 -27.30
N PRO A 185 17.32 -21.83 -28.18
CA PRO A 185 17.38 -21.59 -29.62
C PRO A 185 16.13 -20.84 -30.14
N GLY A 186 16.34 -19.65 -30.69
CA GLY A 186 15.28 -18.77 -31.22
C GLY A 186 14.35 -18.15 -30.18
N ARG A 187 14.67 -18.26 -28.87
CA ARG A 187 13.83 -17.77 -27.77
C ARG A 187 14.63 -17.11 -26.66
N VAL A 188 14.03 -16.10 -26.05
CA VAL A 188 14.47 -15.51 -24.78
C VAL A 188 13.63 -16.11 -23.67
N VAL A 189 14.25 -16.54 -22.57
CA VAL A 189 13.55 -17.03 -21.38
C VAL A 189 13.41 -15.87 -20.40
N VAL A 190 12.18 -15.44 -20.13
CA VAL A 190 11.89 -14.31 -19.25
C VAL A 190 11.41 -14.84 -17.89
N PRO A 191 12.09 -14.51 -16.78
CA PRO A 191 11.56 -14.74 -15.45
C PRO A 191 10.32 -13.88 -15.20
N VAL A 192 9.23 -14.48 -14.74
CA VAL A 192 7.94 -13.82 -14.53
C VAL A 192 7.45 -14.13 -13.12
N HIS A 193 6.96 -13.10 -12.43
CA HIS A 193 6.32 -13.27 -11.13
C HIS A 193 5.07 -14.15 -11.26
N PRO A 194 4.85 -15.15 -10.38
CA PRO A 194 3.74 -16.10 -10.51
C PRO A 194 2.36 -15.42 -10.54
N TRP A 195 2.16 -14.37 -9.74
CA TRP A 195 0.92 -13.58 -9.79
C TRP A 195 0.68 -12.96 -11.18
N GLN A 196 1.72 -12.41 -11.80
CA GLN A 196 1.61 -11.76 -13.12
C GLN A 196 1.37 -12.81 -14.21
N ALA A 197 2.00 -13.98 -14.12
CA ALA A 197 1.74 -15.10 -15.02
C ALA A 197 0.27 -15.54 -14.96
N ALA A 198 -0.30 -15.70 -13.76
CA ALA A 198 -1.67 -16.14 -13.57
C ALA A 198 -2.71 -15.09 -13.96
N HIS A 199 -2.51 -13.82 -13.58
CA HIS A 199 -3.57 -12.80 -13.66
C HIS A 199 -3.44 -11.87 -14.88
N VAL A 200 -2.23 -11.61 -15.35
CA VAL A 200 -1.99 -10.70 -16.48
C VAL A 200 -1.80 -11.50 -17.77
N LEU A 201 -0.92 -12.50 -17.74
CA LEU A 201 -0.65 -13.35 -18.91
C LEU A 201 -1.67 -14.46 -19.07
N LYS A 202 -2.52 -14.71 -18.07
CA LYS A 202 -3.54 -15.78 -18.02
C LYS A 202 -2.96 -17.16 -18.31
N ARG A 203 -1.71 -17.39 -17.90
CA ARG A 203 -1.04 -18.68 -18.06
C ARG A 203 -1.04 -19.43 -16.74
N THR A 204 -1.64 -20.60 -16.72
CA THR A 204 -1.56 -21.55 -15.62
C THR A 204 -0.59 -22.68 -16.01
N GLY A 205 0.53 -22.78 -15.29
CA GLY A 205 1.40 -23.96 -15.32
C GLY A 205 2.20 -24.23 -16.60
N GLU A 206 3.30 -23.50 -16.82
CA GLU A 206 4.35 -23.96 -17.75
C GLU A 206 5.73 -23.94 -17.08
N ARG A 207 6.27 -25.16 -16.91
CA ARG A 207 7.58 -25.57 -16.36
C ARG A 207 7.86 -25.25 -14.89
N GLY A 208 7.39 -26.15 -14.03
CA GLY A 208 7.99 -26.38 -12.72
C GLY A 208 9.47 -26.78 -12.84
N SER A 209 10.31 -26.03 -12.13
CA SER A 209 11.64 -26.37 -11.61
C SER A 209 12.54 -27.26 -12.48
N ARG A 210 13.42 -26.64 -13.28
CA ARG A 210 14.79 -27.16 -13.39
C ARG A 210 15.58 -26.51 -12.26
N ARG A 211 15.82 -27.27 -11.20
CA ARG A 211 16.83 -26.91 -10.18
C ARG A 211 18.14 -26.64 -10.92
N ILE A 212 18.63 -25.40 -10.82
CA ILE A 212 20.02 -25.08 -11.13
C ILE A 212 20.82 -25.79 -10.03
N ARG A 213 21.50 -26.87 -10.40
CA ARG A 213 22.58 -27.47 -9.59
C ARG A 213 23.89 -26.81 -9.98
#